data_AF-A0A1C3ND16-F1
#
_entry.id   AF-A0A1C3ND16-F1
#
_cell.length_a   1.000
_cell.length_b   1.000
_cell.length_c   1.000
_cell.angle_alpha   90.00
_cell.angle_beta   90.00
_cell.angle_gamma   90.00
#
_symmetry.space_group_name_H-M   'P 1'
#
loop_
_entity.id
_entity.type
_entity.pdbx_description
1 polymer ?
#
loop_
_entity_poly.entity_id
_entity_poly.type
_entity_poly.pdbx_seq_one_letter_code
_entity_poly.pdbx_strand_id
1 'polypeptide(L)'
;MPTPSAAPVSGPPAEPVSAPPAGPVSTPAATTDAAEPEGETPVETPTPLSPAEHGDPEQVLAGYRWQLDPETLREVAAEPDELRTIRRRLGEKLDASADNRARARLLSLRAVVSRIVGDLDDALADGRLALTYAEATGELRRIALARARLAEVLRWRGDFLEADQLFTRATSTELPDRLRAALHEHTARCSYDQGRLMEACHHFERALDLRGEGDPELLARVRVGLDAVAERAAERGFGPYPRSRDDILEPVRPPAPARDGGLWGYADPNGDLVIPARYAEAQPFREGLAWVRRPDTDRWSLIALTGTTVVEPSFLAARPFSDGLAWVVRDGTAGWQAVDPTGDVVVPPGFADVRPFQRGVAAVRREGWGAVDRAGHLVVPTRYHSLRTELADGRYVEGFTDEGLAVVEVGGRRGVVDRSGAVVVPPAHPALVIHPVAFLVTAGNGRWGALDRRGRPLIDPVHHSRAELVEEIDQLLTDATPVL
;
A
#
# COMPACT_ATOMS: atom_id res chain seq x y z
N MET A 1 39.75 -19.47 -38.55
CA MET A 1 39.83 -20.91 -38.87
C MET A 1 39.59 -21.72 -37.59
N PRO A 2 39.02 -22.93 -37.65
CA PRO A 2 37.99 -23.35 -36.69
C PRO A 2 38.43 -24.32 -35.58
N THR A 3 37.47 -24.57 -34.68
CA THR A 3 37.25 -25.77 -33.83
C THR A 3 37.22 -27.09 -34.66
N PRO A 4 37.14 -28.34 -34.11
CA PRO A 4 36.43 -28.76 -32.89
C PRO A 4 36.92 -30.06 -32.15
N SER A 5 36.05 -30.60 -31.27
CA SER A 5 35.93 -32.02 -30.84
C SER A 5 36.98 -32.63 -29.90
N ALA A 6 36.66 -33.56 -29.00
CA ALA A 6 35.36 -34.04 -28.46
C ALA A 6 35.56 -34.86 -27.15
N ALA A 7 34.48 -35.07 -26.39
CA ALA A 7 34.32 -36.17 -25.41
C ALA A 7 33.94 -37.48 -26.18
N PRO A 8 33.47 -38.65 -25.62
CA PRO A 8 32.89 -38.92 -24.28
C PRO A 8 33.10 -40.36 -23.69
N VAL A 9 32.24 -40.74 -22.71
CA VAL A 9 31.71 -42.10 -22.35
C VAL A 9 32.39 -42.98 -21.26
N SER A 10 31.74 -42.99 -20.09
CA SER A 10 31.22 -44.10 -19.25
C SER A 10 31.96 -45.44 -18.99
N GLY A 11 31.82 -45.94 -17.74
CA GLY A 11 31.48 -47.36 -17.50
C GLY A 11 31.91 -48.00 -16.14
N PRO A 12 30.99 -48.61 -15.35
CA PRO A 12 31.28 -49.40 -14.12
C PRO A 12 31.54 -50.90 -14.47
N PRO A 13 31.53 -51.95 -13.59
CA PRO A 13 31.12 -52.10 -12.17
C PRO A 13 32.19 -52.86 -11.29
N ALA A 14 31.97 -53.56 -10.16
CA ALA A 14 30.77 -54.03 -9.42
C ALA A 14 31.07 -54.39 -7.93
N GLU A 15 30.02 -54.61 -7.12
CA GLU A 15 30.04 -55.55 -5.96
C GLU A 15 29.72 -56.98 -6.47
N PRO A 16 29.93 -58.07 -5.68
CA PRO A 16 28.76 -58.63 -4.96
C PRO A 16 29.00 -59.49 -3.67
N VAL A 17 28.08 -59.34 -2.70
CA VAL A 17 27.22 -60.42 -2.10
C VAL A 17 27.72 -61.39 -0.98
N SER A 18 26.88 -61.40 0.07
CA SER A 18 26.38 -62.55 0.91
C SER A 18 26.83 -62.78 2.36
N ALA A 19 25.84 -63.20 3.15
CA ALA A 19 25.84 -63.51 4.58
C ALA A 19 25.38 -64.99 4.82
N PRO A 20 24.58 -65.32 5.85
CA PRO A 20 24.87 -65.64 7.26
C PRO A 20 24.65 -67.18 7.49
N PRO A 21 23.96 -67.74 8.53
CA PRO A 21 23.72 -67.38 9.96
C PRO A 21 23.99 -68.55 10.97
N ALA A 22 23.79 -68.33 12.27
CA ALA A 22 23.22 -69.30 13.24
C ALA A 22 22.90 -68.64 14.60
N GLY A 23 21.91 -69.16 15.34
CA GLY A 23 21.42 -68.60 16.61
C GLY A 23 21.71 -69.43 17.87
N PRO A 24 20.71 -69.77 18.72
CA PRO A 24 20.69 -69.27 20.10
C PRO A 24 20.60 -70.36 21.20
N VAL A 25 21.03 -70.05 22.43
CA VAL A 25 20.73 -70.83 23.66
C VAL A 25 20.59 -69.92 24.89
N SER A 26 19.71 -70.27 25.82
CA SER A 26 19.32 -69.50 27.02
C SER A 26 19.77 -70.14 28.35
N THR A 27 19.91 -69.32 29.40
CA THR A 27 19.66 -69.62 30.85
C THR A 27 20.54 -70.66 31.60
N PRO A 28 20.53 -70.73 32.96
CA PRO A 28 20.49 -69.66 33.98
C PRO A 28 21.41 -69.91 35.22
N ALA A 29 21.33 -69.01 36.23
CA ALA A 29 21.25 -69.29 37.70
C ALA A 29 22.37 -68.80 38.68
N ALA A 30 21.88 -68.47 39.90
CA ALA A 30 22.55 -68.28 41.21
C ALA A 30 23.41 -67.00 41.42
N THR A 31 22.93 -65.92 42.06
CA THR A 31 22.48 -65.69 43.47
C THR A 31 23.61 -65.43 44.48
N THR A 32 23.81 -64.17 44.89
CA THR A 32 23.71 -63.72 46.31
C THR A 32 23.75 -62.19 46.48
N ASP A 33 22.64 -61.64 47.00
CA ASP A 33 22.54 -60.70 48.14
C ASP A 33 23.42 -59.41 48.22
N ALA A 34 22.78 -58.23 48.07
CA ALA A 34 22.55 -57.26 49.18
C ALA A 34 22.33 -55.78 48.71
N ALA A 35 21.39 -55.10 49.39
CA ALA A 35 21.18 -53.63 49.48
C ALA A 35 20.61 -52.83 48.27
N GLU A 36 19.34 -52.43 48.42
CA GLU A 36 18.70 -51.20 47.88
C GLU A 36 18.56 -50.17 49.05
N PRO A 37 18.22 -48.87 48.84
CA PRO A 37 17.61 -48.26 47.64
C PRO A 37 18.22 -46.93 47.15
N GLU A 38 17.94 -46.60 45.89
CA GLU A 38 17.73 -45.25 45.31
C GLU A 38 17.46 -45.46 43.80
N GLY A 39 16.43 -44.88 43.16
CA GLY A 39 15.55 -43.80 43.59
C GLY A 39 15.18 -42.93 42.38
N GLU A 40 14.50 -43.54 41.40
CA GLU A 40 13.87 -42.89 40.21
C GLU A 40 14.71 -41.87 39.43
N THR A 41 15.21 -42.29 38.25
CA THR A 41 15.44 -41.34 37.16
C THR A 41 14.16 -40.54 36.89
N PRO A 42 14.18 -39.19 36.86
CA PRO A 42 13.00 -38.45 36.50
C PRO A 42 12.64 -38.75 35.05
N VAL A 43 11.49 -39.37 34.85
CA VAL A 43 10.80 -39.31 33.57
C VAL A 43 10.53 -37.84 33.33
N GLU A 44 11.13 -37.26 32.29
CA GLU A 44 10.70 -35.97 31.77
C GLU A 44 9.25 -36.13 31.30
N THR A 45 8.31 -35.81 32.19
CA THR A 45 6.95 -35.48 31.79
C THR A 45 7.09 -34.41 30.71
N PRO A 46 6.59 -34.62 29.48
CA PRO A 46 6.70 -33.58 28.46
C PRO A 46 6.04 -32.33 29.01
N THR A 47 6.82 -31.25 29.12
CA THR A 47 6.31 -29.93 29.50
C THR A 47 5.07 -29.68 28.64
N PRO A 48 3.91 -29.30 29.23
CA PRO A 48 2.71 -29.05 28.44
C PRO A 48 3.06 -27.99 27.39
N LEU A 49 3.02 -28.42 26.13
CA LEU A 49 3.39 -27.60 24.97
C LEU A 49 2.65 -26.25 25.04
N SER A 50 3.36 -25.17 24.79
CA SER A 50 2.79 -23.81 24.93
C SER A 50 1.55 -23.66 24.03
N PRO A 51 0.58 -22.80 24.41
CA PRO A 51 -0.53 -22.43 23.53
C PRO A 51 -0.07 -22.04 22.12
N ALA A 52 1.12 -21.44 21.97
CA ALA A 52 1.72 -21.04 20.70
C ALA A 52 2.21 -22.21 19.82
N GLU A 53 2.25 -23.45 20.32
CA GLU A 53 2.65 -24.64 19.57
C GLU A 53 1.48 -25.34 18.86
N HIS A 54 0.24 -25.00 19.25
CA HIS A 54 -0.99 -25.49 18.62
C HIS A 54 -1.61 -24.43 17.68
N GLY A 55 -2.51 -24.84 16.77
CA GLY A 55 -3.21 -23.94 15.85
C GLY A 55 -2.36 -23.32 14.73
N ASP A 56 -2.95 -22.56 13.80
CA ASP A 56 -2.22 -21.89 12.72
C ASP A 56 -1.42 -20.68 13.27
N PRO A 57 -0.12 -20.53 12.95
CA PRO A 57 0.71 -19.48 13.57
C PRO A 57 0.23 -18.05 13.28
N GLU A 58 -0.53 -17.82 12.21
CA GLU A 58 -1.11 -16.51 11.93
C GLU A 58 -2.33 -16.23 12.80
N GLN A 59 -3.12 -17.25 13.13
CA GLN A 59 -4.27 -17.15 14.05
C GLN A 59 -3.79 -16.97 15.49
N VAL A 60 -2.74 -17.69 15.90
CA VAL A 60 -2.08 -17.49 17.21
C VAL A 60 -1.58 -16.06 17.33
N LEU A 61 -0.87 -15.54 16.32
CA LEU A 61 -0.38 -14.16 16.31
C LEU A 61 -1.52 -13.13 16.34
N ALA A 62 -2.64 -13.39 15.65
CA ALA A 62 -3.81 -12.52 15.65
C ALA A 62 -4.48 -12.38 17.04
N GLY A 63 -4.39 -13.41 17.89
CA GLY A 63 -4.88 -13.40 19.27
C GLY A 63 -3.82 -13.02 20.32
N TYR A 64 -2.60 -12.70 19.91
CA TYR A 64 -1.48 -12.48 20.83
C TYR A 64 -1.62 -11.18 21.64
N ARG A 65 -1.36 -11.25 22.94
CA ARG A 65 -1.53 -10.11 23.86
C ARG A 65 -0.26 -9.28 23.99
N TRP A 66 -0.41 -7.97 23.79
CA TRP A 66 0.63 -6.96 23.92
C TRP A 66 0.03 -5.66 24.45
N GLN A 67 0.88 -4.75 24.91
CA GLN A 67 0.48 -3.41 25.38
C GLN A 67 1.43 -2.36 24.79
N LEU A 68 1.05 -1.08 24.81
CA LEU A 68 1.98 0.01 24.53
C LEU A 68 2.73 0.37 25.80
N ASP A 69 4.05 0.45 25.69
CA ASP A 69 4.88 1.18 26.66
C ASP A 69 4.46 2.67 26.65
N PRO A 70 4.16 3.28 27.82
CA PRO A 70 3.60 4.62 27.88
C PRO A 70 4.60 5.73 27.52
N GLU A 71 5.91 5.50 27.68
CA GLU A 71 6.94 6.51 27.38
C GLU A 71 7.39 6.47 25.90
N THR A 72 7.47 5.28 25.31
CA THR A 72 8.02 5.06 23.96
C THR A 72 6.97 4.75 22.89
N LEU A 73 5.72 4.47 23.30
CA LEU A 73 4.64 4.01 22.42
C LEU A 73 5.07 2.83 21.52
N ARG A 74 5.86 1.93 22.09
CA ARG A 74 6.33 0.68 21.48
C ARG A 74 5.54 -0.50 22.05
N GLU A 75 5.24 -1.47 21.19
CA GLU A 75 4.57 -2.70 21.55
C GLU A 75 5.46 -3.58 22.44
N VAL A 76 5.01 -3.81 23.68
CA VAL A 76 5.63 -4.72 24.64
C VAL A 76 4.87 -6.04 24.64
N ALA A 77 5.59 -7.12 24.32
CA ALA A 77 5.07 -8.48 24.35
C ALA A 77 4.96 -9.00 25.78
N ALA A 78 3.87 -9.70 26.10
CA ALA A 78 3.73 -10.36 27.40
C ALA A 78 4.73 -11.53 27.58
N GLU A 79 4.93 -12.32 26.52
CA GLU A 79 5.70 -13.58 26.54
C GLU A 79 6.61 -13.67 25.29
N PRO A 80 7.80 -13.06 25.30
CA PRO A 80 8.67 -12.95 24.11
C PRO A 80 9.11 -14.29 23.50
N ASP A 81 9.17 -15.37 24.28
CA ASP A 81 9.54 -16.70 23.79
C ASP A 81 8.42 -17.37 22.96
N GLU A 82 7.15 -17.07 23.25
CA GLU A 82 6.05 -17.49 22.38
C GLU A 82 6.14 -16.81 21.01
N LEU A 83 6.52 -15.52 20.97
CA LEU A 83 6.77 -14.81 19.71
C LEU A 83 7.93 -15.43 18.91
N ARG A 84 9.03 -15.85 19.58
CA ARG A 84 10.12 -16.57 18.90
C ARG A 84 9.64 -17.88 18.28
N THR A 85 8.78 -18.62 18.98
CA THR A 85 8.12 -19.83 18.46
C THR A 85 7.22 -19.53 17.26
N ILE A 86 6.36 -18.52 17.35
CA ILE A 86 5.50 -18.07 16.24
C ILE A 86 6.34 -17.67 15.03
N ARG A 87 7.46 -16.95 15.22
CA ARG A 87 8.37 -16.56 14.13
C ARG A 87 8.90 -17.76 13.34
N ARG A 88 9.37 -18.79 14.04
CA ARG A 88 9.86 -20.03 13.42
C ARG A 88 8.77 -20.68 12.57
N ARG A 89 7.56 -20.82 13.13
CA ARG A 89 6.41 -21.44 12.47
C ARG A 89 5.92 -20.63 11.25
N LEU A 90 6.01 -19.30 11.29
CA LEU A 90 5.78 -18.44 10.12
C LEU A 90 6.84 -18.65 9.03
N GLY A 91 8.10 -18.90 9.39
CA GLY A 91 9.17 -19.26 8.46
C GLY A 91 8.91 -20.59 7.75
N GLU A 92 8.60 -21.64 8.51
CA GLU A 92 8.26 -22.97 7.97
C GLU A 92 7.09 -22.91 6.97
N LYS A 93 6.05 -22.11 7.28
CA LYS A 93 4.91 -21.86 6.40
C LYS A 93 5.26 -21.02 5.17
N LEU A 94 6.24 -20.11 5.27
CA LEU A 94 6.74 -19.30 4.16
C LEU A 94 7.53 -20.14 3.15
N ASP A 95 8.41 -21.03 3.63
CA ASP A 95 9.24 -21.89 2.78
C ASP A 95 8.38 -22.87 1.95
N ALA A 96 7.26 -23.32 2.52
CA ALA A 96 6.25 -24.11 1.82
C ALA A 96 5.39 -23.30 0.81
N SER A 97 5.55 -21.97 0.74
CA SER A 97 4.65 -21.09 -0.02
C SER A 97 5.21 -20.68 -1.38
N ALA A 98 4.42 -20.91 -2.45
CA ALA A 98 4.76 -20.53 -3.83
C ALA A 98 4.06 -19.26 -4.34
N ASP A 99 3.02 -18.77 -3.66
CA ASP A 99 2.20 -17.64 -4.13
C ASP A 99 2.64 -16.31 -3.53
N ASN A 100 2.78 -15.27 -4.36
CA ASN A 100 3.12 -13.90 -3.97
C ASN A 100 2.17 -13.35 -2.89
N ARG A 101 0.86 -13.67 -2.95
CA ARG A 101 -0.13 -13.22 -1.94
C ARG A 101 0.22 -13.73 -0.54
N ALA A 102 0.56 -15.02 -0.47
CA ALA A 102 0.88 -15.71 0.77
C ALA A 102 2.27 -15.31 1.28
N ARG A 103 3.28 -15.24 0.39
CA ARG A 103 4.63 -14.73 0.72
C ARG A 103 4.59 -13.33 1.32
N ALA A 104 3.93 -12.39 0.65
CA ALA A 104 3.76 -11.03 1.14
C ALA A 104 3.12 -10.98 2.54
N ARG A 105 2.08 -11.79 2.78
CA ARG A 105 1.39 -11.87 4.07
C ARG A 105 2.28 -12.46 5.16
N LEU A 106 2.94 -13.59 4.89
CA LEU A 106 3.78 -14.31 5.87
C LEU A 106 5.04 -13.53 6.23
N LEU A 107 5.76 -12.97 5.25
CA LEU A 107 6.90 -12.08 5.49
C LEU A 107 6.48 -10.84 6.29
N SER A 108 5.34 -10.23 5.94
CA SER A 108 4.81 -9.06 6.64
C SER A 108 4.47 -9.36 8.12
N LEU A 109 3.96 -10.56 8.42
CA LEU A 109 3.74 -11.00 9.80
C LEU A 109 5.05 -11.33 10.51
N ARG A 110 5.99 -12.01 9.84
CA ARG A 110 7.30 -12.37 10.38
C ARG A 110 8.13 -11.13 10.74
N ALA A 111 8.03 -10.07 9.93
CA ALA A 111 8.62 -8.75 10.22
C ALA A 111 8.08 -8.12 11.51
N VAL A 112 6.75 -8.17 11.76
CA VAL A 112 6.15 -7.66 13.00
C VAL A 112 6.68 -8.43 14.21
N VAL A 113 6.75 -9.76 14.12
CA VAL A 113 7.26 -10.60 15.21
C VAL A 113 8.74 -10.32 15.47
N SER A 114 9.58 -10.30 14.42
CA SER A 114 11.01 -9.96 14.52
C SER A 114 11.25 -8.58 15.12
N ARG A 115 10.44 -7.57 14.75
CA ARG A 115 10.46 -6.22 15.33
C ARG A 115 10.26 -6.26 16.83
N ILE A 116 9.20 -6.91 17.29
CA ILE A 116 8.81 -6.94 18.71
C ILE A 116 9.83 -7.71 19.57
N VAL A 117 10.45 -8.77 19.04
CA VAL A 117 11.51 -9.50 19.78
C VAL A 117 12.90 -8.85 19.71
N GLY A 118 13.05 -7.73 18.99
CA GLY A 118 14.27 -6.91 18.91
C GLY A 118 15.17 -7.15 17.70
N ASP A 119 14.84 -8.12 16.83
CA ASP A 119 15.65 -8.50 15.66
C ASP A 119 15.32 -7.60 14.45
N LEU A 120 15.72 -6.33 14.55
CA LEU A 120 15.31 -5.25 13.64
C LEU A 120 15.83 -5.37 12.20
N ASP A 121 17.00 -5.98 11.99
CA ASP A 121 17.57 -6.15 10.65
C ASP A 121 16.86 -7.26 9.86
N ASP A 122 16.53 -8.38 10.52
CA ASP A 122 15.66 -9.42 9.96
C ASP A 122 14.27 -8.86 9.67
N ALA A 123 13.71 -8.06 10.58
CA ALA A 123 12.42 -7.39 10.39
C ALA A 123 12.43 -6.44 9.18
N LEU A 124 13.54 -5.74 8.93
CA LEU A 124 13.71 -4.84 7.79
C LEU A 124 13.81 -5.61 6.48
N ALA A 125 14.59 -6.71 6.45
CA ALA A 125 14.72 -7.58 5.28
C ALA A 125 13.36 -8.20 4.89
N ASP A 126 12.65 -8.77 5.88
CA ASP A 126 11.31 -9.32 5.69
C ASP A 126 10.31 -8.26 5.25
N GLY A 127 10.30 -7.08 5.88
CA GLY A 127 9.39 -5.99 5.56
C GLY A 127 9.56 -5.45 4.14
N ARG A 128 10.82 -5.31 3.68
CA ARG A 128 11.11 -4.89 2.30
C ARG A 128 10.68 -5.94 1.28
N LEU A 129 10.99 -7.22 1.52
CA LEU A 129 10.58 -8.30 0.62
C LEU A 129 9.05 -8.50 0.60
N ALA A 130 8.39 -8.34 1.75
CA ALA A 130 6.93 -8.33 1.86
C ALA A 130 6.30 -7.23 1.01
N LEU A 131 6.88 -6.03 1.02
CA LEU A 131 6.40 -4.92 0.20
C LEU A 131 6.55 -5.21 -1.30
N THR A 132 7.70 -5.74 -1.74
CA THR A 132 7.91 -6.14 -3.15
C THR A 132 6.87 -7.16 -3.61
N TYR A 133 6.61 -8.21 -2.81
CA TYR A 133 5.57 -9.18 -3.14
C TYR A 133 4.16 -8.59 -3.08
N ALA A 134 3.88 -7.66 -2.16
CA ALA A 134 2.59 -6.97 -2.06
C ALA A 134 2.30 -6.11 -3.29
N GLU A 135 3.29 -5.32 -3.74
CA GLU A 135 3.20 -4.47 -4.94
C GLU A 135 3.03 -5.31 -6.20
N ALA A 136 3.69 -6.48 -6.28
CA ALA A 136 3.46 -7.45 -7.35
C ALA A 136 2.04 -8.06 -7.37
N THR A 137 1.25 -7.96 -6.29
CA THR A 137 -0.18 -8.35 -6.31
C THR A 137 -1.13 -7.24 -6.78
N GLY A 138 -0.68 -5.98 -6.84
CA GLY A 138 -1.53 -4.83 -7.17
C GLY A 138 -2.64 -4.49 -6.16
N GLU A 139 -2.84 -5.27 -5.09
CA GLU A 139 -3.93 -5.07 -4.14
C GLU A 139 -3.59 -3.98 -3.10
N LEU A 140 -4.29 -2.84 -3.18
CA LEU A 140 -4.05 -1.65 -2.36
C LEU A 140 -4.04 -1.96 -0.86
N ARG A 141 -5.00 -2.75 -0.35
CA ARG A 141 -5.04 -3.15 1.07
C ARG A 141 -3.76 -3.87 1.50
N ARG A 142 -3.19 -4.76 0.67
CA ARG A 142 -1.96 -5.49 1.00
C ARG A 142 -0.73 -4.59 0.93
N ILE A 143 -0.67 -3.74 -0.08
CA ILE A 143 0.41 -2.77 -0.25
C ILE A 143 0.44 -1.80 0.94
N ALA A 144 -0.71 -1.27 1.36
CA ALA A 144 -0.81 -0.40 2.53
C ALA A 144 -0.37 -1.11 3.82
N LEU A 145 -0.82 -2.35 4.06
CA LEU A 145 -0.39 -3.17 5.21
C LEU A 145 1.13 -3.42 5.23
N ALA A 146 1.72 -3.78 4.09
CA ALA A 146 3.16 -4.02 4.00
C ALA A 146 3.97 -2.74 4.22
N ARG A 147 3.53 -1.60 3.66
CA ARG A 147 4.15 -0.28 3.89
C ARG A 147 4.10 0.14 5.34
N ALA A 148 2.94 0.00 6.00
CA ALA A 148 2.77 0.39 7.41
C ALA A 148 3.67 -0.41 8.35
N ARG A 149 3.76 -1.73 8.14
CA ARG A 149 4.61 -2.61 8.95
C ARG A 149 6.10 -2.37 8.74
N LEU A 150 6.51 -2.14 7.51
CA LEU A 150 7.88 -1.72 7.20
C LEU A 150 8.19 -0.35 7.85
N ALA A 151 7.23 0.58 7.82
CA ALA A 151 7.37 1.88 8.48
C ALA A 151 7.51 1.77 10.01
N GLU A 152 6.80 0.85 10.67
CA GLU A 152 7.00 0.56 12.10
C GLU A 152 8.39 -0.02 12.40
N VAL A 153 8.95 -0.88 11.52
CA VAL A 153 10.35 -1.35 11.67
C VAL A 153 11.33 -0.19 11.57
N LEU A 154 11.16 0.68 10.56
CA LEU A 154 12.00 1.86 10.36
C LEU A 154 11.86 2.87 11.51
N ARG A 155 10.65 3.06 12.06
CA ARG A 155 10.41 3.86 13.28
C ARG A 155 11.22 3.32 14.46
N TRP A 156 11.21 2.00 14.68
CA TRP A 156 11.97 1.39 15.78
C TRP A 156 13.49 1.52 15.60
N ARG A 157 13.99 1.47 14.36
CA ARG A 157 15.41 1.73 13.99
C ARG A 157 15.80 3.21 14.05
N GLY A 158 14.84 4.14 14.06
CA GLY A 158 15.08 5.58 13.98
C GLY A 158 15.22 6.14 12.56
N ASP A 159 14.92 5.34 11.52
CA ASP A 159 14.95 5.70 10.10
C ASP A 159 13.71 6.51 9.68
N PHE A 160 13.42 7.57 10.45
CA PHE A 160 12.12 8.23 10.46
C PHE A 160 11.67 8.85 9.13
N LEU A 161 12.61 9.31 8.29
CA LEU A 161 12.28 9.88 6.98
C LEU A 161 11.68 8.83 6.04
N GLU A 162 12.20 7.61 6.04
CA GLU A 162 11.66 6.50 5.24
C GLU A 162 10.32 6.02 5.83
N ALA A 163 10.21 5.98 7.17
CA ALA A 163 8.97 5.64 7.88
C ALA A 163 7.81 6.60 7.57
N ASP A 164 8.01 7.91 7.74
CA ASP A 164 7.01 8.95 7.46
C ASP A 164 6.51 8.89 6.00
N GLN A 165 7.43 8.69 5.04
CA GLN A 165 7.08 8.51 3.64
C GLN A 165 6.26 7.24 3.39
N LEU A 166 6.60 6.11 4.03
CA LEU A 166 5.86 4.86 3.89
C LEU A 166 4.46 4.93 4.52
N PHE A 167 4.29 5.52 5.70
CA PHE A 167 2.97 5.80 6.28
C PHE A 167 2.12 6.71 5.38
N THR A 168 2.74 7.74 4.81
CA THR A 168 2.07 8.65 3.86
C THR A 168 1.67 7.95 2.56
N ARG A 169 2.51 7.03 2.05
CA ARG A 169 2.22 6.17 0.87
C ARG A 169 1.29 4.98 1.18
N ALA A 170 1.12 4.61 2.45
CA ALA A 170 0.15 3.61 2.90
C ALA A 170 -1.25 4.22 3.04
N THR A 171 -1.33 5.50 3.43
CA THR A 171 -2.58 6.23 3.56
C THR A 171 -3.23 6.47 2.19
N SER A 172 -4.26 5.67 1.91
CA SER A 172 -5.27 5.95 0.88
C SER A 172 -6.65 5.97 1.50
N THR A 173 -7.52 6.78 0.91
CA THR A 173 -8.92 6.93 1.33
C THR A 173 -9.85 5.86 0.78
N GLU A 174 -9.34 4.95 -0.06
CA GLU A 174 -10.05 3.78 -0.58
C GLU A 174 -9.86 2.53 0.30
N LEU A 175 -9.21 2.68 1.46
CA LEU A 175 -9.03 1.62 2.45
C LEU A 175 -10.21 1.58 3.42
N PRO A 176 -10.53 0.42 4.05
CA PRO A 176 -11.53 0.35 5.11
C PRO A 176 -11.17 1.28 6.27
N ASP A 177 -12.17 1.93 6.89
CA ASP A 177 -11.93 2.95 7.91
C ASP A 177 -11.20 2.40 9.14
N ARG A 178 -11.47 1.16 9.56
CA ARG A 178 -10.69 0.48 10.62
C ARG A 178 -9.19 0.40 10.31
N LEU A 179 -8.82 0.15 9.05
CA LEU A 179 -7.40 0.14 8.64
C LEU A 179 -6.84 1.57 8.56
N ARG A 180 -7.60 2.54 8.06
CA ARG A 180 -7.20 3.95 8.02
C ARG A 180 -6.97 4.50 9.43
N ALA A 181 -7.82 4.12 10.38
CA ALA A 181 -7.72 4.50 11.78
C ALA A 181 -6.42 3.95 12.42
N ALA A 182 -6.08 2.69 12.16
CA ALA A 182 -4.80 2.11 12.60
C ALA A 182 -3.58 2.75 11.92
N LEU A 183 -3.65 3.04 10.61
CA LEU A 183 -2.59 3.78 9.91
C LEU A 183 -2.33 5.16 10.54
N HIS A 184 -3.39 5.88 10.90
CA HIS A 184 -3.25 7.16 11.59
C HIS A 184 -2.68 7.00 13.00
N GLU A 185 -3.10 6.01 13.78
CA GLU A 185 -2.51 5.72 15.10
C GLU A 185 -1.01 5.42 14.99
N HIS A 186 -0.57 4.60 14.03
CA HIS A 186 0.85 4.34 13.78
C HIS A 186 1.62 5.61 13.35
N THR A 187 1.04 6.43 12.47
CA THR A 187 1.64 7.69 12.04
C THR A 187 1.77 8.69 13.20
N ALA A 188 0.81 8.68 14.13
CA ALA A 188 0.86 9.48 15.36
C ALA A 188 2.02 9.06 16.26
N ARG A 189 2.23 7.75 16.48
CA ARG A 189 3.39 7.22 17.22
C ARG A 189 4.72 7.60 16.55
N CYS A 190 4.81 7.51 15.23
CA CYS A 190 5.99 7.94 14.48
C CYS A 190 6.30 9.44 14.65
N SER A 191 5.26 10.27 14.70
CA SER A 191 5.43 11.72 14.91
C SER A 191 5.69 12.09 16.37
N TYR A 192 5.18 11.30 17.32
CA TYR A 192 5.51 11.39 18.73
C TYR A 192 7.00 11.13 19.00
N ASP A 193 7.56 10.04 18.46
CA ASP A 193 8.98 9.70 18.62
C ASP A 193 9.89 10.87 18.20
N GLN A 194 9.51 11.54 17.12
CA GLN A 194 10.21 12.68 16.52
C GLN A 194 9.89 14.04 17.18
N GLY A 195 9.08 14.07 18.23
CA GLY A 195 8.72 15.30 18.97
C GLY A 195 7.76 16.24 18.23
N ARG A 196 7.11 15.80 17.15
CA ARG A 196 6.07 16.58 16.45
C ARG A 196 4.70 16.32 17.07
N LEU A 197 4.53 16.79 18.30
CA LEU A 197 3.37 16.45 19.13
C LEU A 197 2.05 17.01 18.55
N MET A 198 2.07 18.17 17.90
CA MET A 198 0.90 18.70 17.17
C MET A 198 0.45 17.78 16.02
N GLU A 199 1.41 17.22 15.27
CA GLU A 199 1.17 16.26 14.18
C GLU A 199 0.67 14.91 14.73
N ALA A 200 1.21 14.47 15.87
CA ALA A 200 0.74 13.28 16.58
C ALA A 200 -0.72 13.44 17.08
N CYS A 201 -1.07 14.55 17.73
CA CYS A 201 -2.44 14.86 18.14
C CYS A 201 -3.42 14.79 16.96
N HIS A 202 -3.08 15.42 15.84
CA HIS A 202 -3.95 15.44 14.66
C HIS A 202 -4.16 14.03 14.09
N HIS A 203 -3.13 13.18 14.07
CA HIS A 203 -3.29 11.80 13.63
C HIS A 203 -4.08 10.94 14.64
N PHE A 204 -3.91 11.13 15.95
CA PHE A 204 -4.77 10.49 16.95
C PHE A 204 -6.24 10.91 16.83
N GLU A 205 -6.52 12.19 16.61
CA GLU A 205 -7.87 12.71 16.30
C GLU A 205 -8.47 11.98 15.08
N ARG A 206 -7.73 11.89 13.96
CA ARG A 206 -8.19 11.17 12.76
C ARG A 206 -8.41 9.68 12.99
N ALA A 207 -7.63 9.05 13.86
CA ALA A 207 -7.85 7.66 14.26
C ALA A 207 -9.17 7.50 15.04
N LEU A 208 -9.53 8.45 15.91
CA LEU A 208 -10.79 8.44 16.65
C LEU A 208 -12.00 8.71 15.74
N ASP A 209 -11.89 9.67 14.81
CA ASP A 209 -12.93 9.97 13.80
C ASP A 209 -13.31 8.72 13.00
N LEU A 210 -12.29 8.01 12.49
CA LEU A 210 -12.45 6.85 11.59
C LEU A 210 -12.84 5.55 12.32
N ARG A 211 -12.64 5.49 13.65
CA ARG A 211 -13.00 4.32 14.46
C ARG A 211 -14.51 4.13 14.58
N GLY A 212 -15.28 5.22 14.58
CA GLY A 212 -16.68 5.19 15.02
C GLY A 212 -16.81 4.66 16.45
N GLU A 213 -17.83 3.85 16.73
CA GLU A 213 -18.08 3.26 18.07
C GLU A 213 -17.46 1.86 18.25
N GLY A 214 -16.81 1.29 17.23
CA GLY A 214 -16.62 -0.17 17.10
C GLY A 214 -15.28 -0.80 17.52
N ASP A 215 -14.25 -0.06 17.95
CA ASP A 215 -12.93 -0.65 18.27
C ASP A 215 -12.36 -0.18 19.63
N PRO A 216 -12.67 -0.88 20.74
CA PRO A 216 -12.22 -0.48 22.08
C PRO A 216 -10.70 -0.61 22.27
N GLU A 217 -10.03 -1.48 21.51
CA GLU A 217 -8.57 -1.65 21.58
C GLU A 217 -7.85 -0.46 20.96
N LEU A 218 -8.33 0.03 19.81
CA LEU A 218 -7.80 1.25 19.21
C LEU A 218 -8.01 2.45 20.14
N LEU A 219 -9.19 2.57 20.76
CA LEU A 219 -9.43 3.62 21.75
C LEU A 219 -8.43 3.53 22.93
N ALA A 220 -8.14 2.33 23.43
CA ALA A 220 -7.15 2.15 24.50
C ALA A 220 -5.75 2.60 24.07
N ARG A 221 -5.29 2.23 22.88
CA ARG A 221 -3.98 2.65 22.34
C ARG A 221 -3.88 4.15 22.12
N VAL A 222 -4.91 4.76 21.52
CA VAL A 222 -4.95 6.21 21.29
C VAL A 222 -4.96 6.99 22.60
N ARG A 223 -5.61 6.48 23.66
CA ARG A 223 -5.54 7.10 24.99
C ARG A 223 -4.12 7.14 25.54
N VAL A 224 -3.41 6.00 25.56
CA VAL A 224 -2.00 5.94 25.99
C VAL A 224 -1.14 6.93 25.18
N GLY A 225 -1.36 6.99 23.86
CA GLY A 225 -0.67 7.94 22.99
C GLY A 225 -0.95 9.41 23.29
N LEU A 226 -2.20 9.78 23.57
CA LEU A 226 -2.58 11.15 23.93
C LEU A 226 -2.11 11.55 25.33
N ASP A 227 -2.14 10.63 26.29
CA ASP A 227 -1.61 10.85 27.64
C ASP A 227 -0.09 11.13 27.57
N ALA A 228 0.66 10.31 26.82
CA ALA A 228 2.10 10.49 26.57
C ALA A 228 2.42 11.80 25.82
N VAL A 229 1.58 12.20 24.86
CA VAL A 229 1.69 13.51 24.18
C VAL A 229 1.48 14.66 25.17
N ALA A 230 0.47 14.58 26.04
CA ALA A 230 0.16 15.64 27.01
C ALA A 230 1.31 15.85 28.00
N GLU A 231 1.89 14.77 28.52
CA GLU A 231 3.07 14.81 29.40
C GLU A 231 4.28 15.47 28.71
N ARG A 232 4.64 14.99 27.51
CA ARG A 232 5.80 15.51 26.76
C ARG A 232 5.60 16.95 26.27
N ALA A 233 4.35 17.35 25.99
CA ALA A 233 4.01 18.72 25.61
C ALA A 233 4.06 19.69 26.81
N ALA A 234 3.78 19.22 28.03
CA ALA A 234 3.93 20.03 29.23
C ALA A 234 5.39 20.42 29.51
N GLU A 235 6.35 19.54 29.16
CA GLU A 235 7.78 19.82 29.26
C GLU A 235 8.33 20.70 28.13
N ARG A 236 7.98 20.38 26.87
CA ARG A 236 8.70 20.87 25.67
C ARG A 236 7.85 21.65 24.68
N GLY A 237 6.57 21.85 24.98
CA GLY A 237 5.58 22.38 24.04
C GLY A 237 5.23 21.40 22.92
N PHE A 238 4.28 21.77 22.07
CA PHE A 238 3.72 20.88 21.03
C PHE A 238 4.61 20.66 19.79
N GLY A 239 5.78 21.32 19.72
CA GLY A 239 6.65 21.27 18.54
C GLY A 239 6.11 22.09 17.35
N PRO A 240 6.55 21.79 16.11
CA PRO A 240 6.18 22.54 14.91
C PRO A 240 4.74 22.25 14.45
N TYR A 241 4.24 23.07 13.52
CA TYR A 241 2.98 22.79 12.82
C TYR A 241 3.05 21.47 12.03
N PRO A 242 1.91 20.75 11.87
CA PRO A 242 1.84 19.52 11.08
C PRO A 242 2.26 19.74 9.63
N ARG A 243 3.04 18.80 9.09
CA ARG A 243 3.49 18.81 7.69
C ARG A 243 2.37 18.36 6.75
N SER A 244 2.38 18.87 5.52
CA SER A 244 1.49 18.39 4.47
C SER A 244 1.96 17.05 3.87
N ARG A 245 1.07 16.36 3.13
CA ARG A 245 1.43 15.16 2.36
C ARG A 245 2.58 15.44 1.38
N ASP A 246 2.52 16.58 0.70
CA ASP A 246 3.53 16.97 -0.28
C ASP A 246 4.86 17.28 0.43
N ASP A 247 4.84 17.87 1.64
CA ASP A 247 6.05 18.15 2.43
C ASP A 247 6.83 16.89 2.83
N ILE A 248 6.12 15.77 3.02
CA ILE A 248 6.71 14.48 3.42
C ILE A 248 7.24 13.71 2.19
N LEU A 249 6.54 13.79 1.06
CA LEU A 249 6.88 13.06 -0.17
C LEU A 249 7.86 13.82 -1.07
N GLU A 250 7.81 15.15 -1.07
CA GLU A 250 8.61 16.07 -1.87
C GLU A 250 9.37 17.04 -0.93
N PRO A 251 10.49 16.61 -0.30
CA PRO A 251 11.19 17.39 0.71
C PRO A 251 11.81 18.70 0.17
N VAL A 252 11.86 18.88 -1.15
CA VAL A 252 12.19 20.14 -1.80
C VAL A 252 10.90 20.74 -2.35
N ARG A 253 10.28 21.67 -1.61
CA ARG A 253 9.17 22.46 -2.14
C ARG A 253 9.68 23.23 -3.38
N PRO A 254 9.08 23.06 -4.56
CA PRO A 254 9.46 23.89 -5.69
C PRO A 254 8.95 25.32 -5.47
N PRO A 255 9.56 26.33 -6.13
CA PRO A 255 9.09 27.71 -6.07
C PRO A 255 7.60 27.83 -6.42
N ALA A 256 6.84 28.64 -5.68
CA ALA A 256 5.42 28.85 -5.92
C ALA A 256 5.17 30.03 -6.87
N PRO A 257 4.17 30.00 -7.77
CA PRO A 257 3.81 31.14 -8.61
C PRO A 257 3.51 32.37 -7.76
N ALA A 258 4.26 33.45 -7.99
CA ALA A 258 4.17 34.70 -7.25
C ALA A 258 4.00 35.87 -8.22
N ARG A 259 3.22 36.89 -7.82
CA ARG A 259 2.86 38.01 -8.70
C ARG A 259 3.59 39.28 -8.30
N ASP A 260 4.26 39.91 -9.25
CA ASP A 260 4.92 41.22 -9.10
C ASP A 260 4.77 42.04 -10.39
N GLY A 261 4.61 43.36 -10.26
CA GLY A 261 4.39 44.27 -11.39
C GLY A 261 3.17 43.95 -12.28
N GLY A 262 2.28 43.06 -11.84
CA GLY A 262 1.15 42.54 -12.62
C GLY A 262 1.46 41.24 -13.39
N LEU A 263 2.74 40.87 -13.52
CA LEU A 263 3.24 39.63 -14.14
C LEU A 263 3.48 38.54 -13.08
N TRP A 264 3.70 37.32 -13.54
CA TRP A 264 4.05 36.16 -12.72
C TRP A 264 5.54 35.84 -12.81
N GLY A 265 6.11 35.53 -11.65
CA GLY A 265 7.39 34.86 -11.45
C GLY A 265 7.18 33.69 -10.50
N TYR A 266 8.24 33.26 -9.82
CA TYR A 266 8.13 32.25 -8.76
C TYR A 266 8.97 32.64 -7.55
N ALA A 267 8.39 32.45 -6.37
CA ALA A 267 9.00 32.72 -5.08
C ALA A 267 9.35 31.43 -4.34
N ASP A 268 10.39 31.48 -3.50
CA ASP A 268 10.74 30.40 -2.59
C ASP A 268 9.78 30.35 -1.37
N PRO A 269 9.96 29.41 -0.41
CA PRO A 269 9.14 29.35 0.80
C PRO A 269 9.24 30.57 1.74
N ASN A 270 10.26 31.44 1.59
CA ASN A 270 10.39 32.68 2.34
C ASN A 270 9.61 33.84 1.69
N GLY A 271 9.17 33.66 0.44
CA GLY A 271 8.51 34.69 -0.37
C GLY A 271 9.46 35.44 -1.31
N ASP A 272 10.74 35.08 -1.35
CA ASP A 272 11.74 35.75 -2.19
C ASP A 272 11.65 35.25 -3.64
N LEU A 273 11.55 36.18 -4.61
CA LEU A 273 11.46 35.86 -6.04
C LEU A 273 12.76 35.24 -6.58
N VAL A 274 12.78 33.91 -6.70
CA VAL A 274 13.88 33.13 -7.30
C VAL A 274 13.77 33.00 -8.82
N ILE A 275 12.56 33.18 -9.39
CA ILE A 275 12.36 33.36 -10.83
C ILE A 275 11.67 34.72 -11.03
N PRO A 276 12.30 35.70 -11.72
CA PRO A 276 11.74 37.04 -11.90
C PRO A 276 10.37 37.06 -12.55
N ALA A 277 9.53 38.03 -12.17
CA ALA A 277 8.19 38.20 -12.73
C ALA A 277 8.25 38.69 -14.18
N ARG A 278 8.06 37.77 -15.13
CA ARG A 278 8.16 38.01 -16.58
C ARG A 278 7.14 37.25 -17.42
N TYR A 279 6.23 36.53 -16.79
CA TYR A 279 5.22 35.69 -17.46
C TYR A 279 3.83 36.32 -17.33
N ALA A 280 3.03 36.26 -18.38
CA ALA A 280 1.61 36.65 -18.34
C ALA A 280 0.76 35.61 -17.58
N GLU A 281 1.12 34.33 -17.67
CA GLU A 281 0.53 33.24 -16.89
C GLU A 281 1.62 32.23 -16.47
N ALA A 282 1.46 31.64 -15.29
CA ALA A 282 2.39 30.66 -14.72
C ALA A 282 1.60 29.56 -13.97
N GLN A 283 1.83 28.30 -14.31
CA GLN A 283 1.29 27.15 -13.57
C GLN A 283 2.24 26.77 -12.42
N PRO A 284 1.73 26.14 -11.34
CA PRO A 284 2.59 25.56 -10.31
C PRO A 284 3.55 24.53 -10.90
N PHE A 285 4.76 24.45 -10.32
CA PHE A 285 5.68 23.37 -10.65
C PHE A 285 5.09 22.01 -10.26
N ARG A 286 5.24 21.02 -11.14
CA ARG A 286 5.00 19.59 -10.89
C ARG A 286 6.16 18.80 -11.50
N GLU A 287 6.69 17.84 -10.75
CA GLU A 287 7.80 16.99 -11.21
C GLU A 287 9.04 17.81 -11.67
N GLY A 288 9.29 18.96 -11.03
CA GLY A 288 10.40 19.86 -11.35
C GLY A 288 10.19 20.77 -12.58
N LEU A 289 9.00 20.73 -13.20
CA LEU A 289 8.67 21.44 -14.44
C LEU A 289 7.42 22.31 -14.28
N ALA A 290 7.37 23.46 -14.97
CA ALA A 290 6.20 24.33 -14.99
C ALA A 290 5.90 24.90 -16.38
N TRP A 291 4.61 24.95 -16.72
CA TRP A 291 4.14 25.64 -17.92
C TRP A 291 3.98 27.14 -17.64
N VAL A 292 4.56 27.96 -18.50
CA VAL A 292 4.48 29.43 -18.44
C VAL A 292 4.20 30.03 -19.81
N ARG A 293 3.48 31.15 -19.84
CA ARG A 293 3.21 31.93 -21.06
C ARG A 293 3.82 33.33 -20.93
N ARG A 294 4.62 33.74 -21.90
CA ARG A 294 5.22 35.09 -21.95
C ARG A 294 4.17 36.11 -22.47
N PRO A 295 4.26 37.42 -22.15
CA PRO A 295 3.26 38.42 -22.56
C PRO A 295 3.18 38.68 -24.07
N ASP A 296 4.20 38.31 -24.83
CA ASP A 296 4.36 38.51 -26.27
C ASP A 296 3.78 37.36 -27.12
N THR A 297 3.27 36.30 -26.50
CA THR A 297 2.74 35.13 -27.21
C THR A 297 1.51 34.53 -26.51
N ASP A 298 0.63 33.91 -27.30
CA ASP A 298 -0.47 33.08 -26.84
C ASP A 298 -0.01 31.65 -26.44
N ARG A 299 1.24 31.28 -26.72
CA ARG A 299 1.76 29.91 -26.59
C ARG A 299 2.47 29.64 -25.27
N TRP A 300 2.17 28.49 -24.69
CA TRP A 300 2.83 27.93 -23.52
C TRP A 300 4.22 27.39 -23.87
N SER A 301 5.14 27.62 -22.93
CA SER A 301 6.53 27.16 -22.90
C SER A 301 6.79 26.42 -21.58
N LEU A 302 7.75 25.50 -21.57
CA LEU A 302 8.12 24.72 -20.39
C LEU A 302 9.38 25.30 -19.76
N ILE A 303 9.40 25.43 -18.43
CA ILE A 303 10.59 25.82 -17.66
C ILE A 303 10.93 24.78 -16.58
N ALA A 304 12.22 24.68 -16.26
CA ALA A 304 12.72 23.94 -15.08
C ALA A 304 12.74 24.84 -13.83
N LEU A 305 13.00 24.25 -12.66
CA LEU A 305 13.09 24.95 -11.35
C LEU A 305 14.05 26.15 -11.32
N THR A 306 15.05 26.18 -12.21
CA THR A 306 16.02 27.28 -12.38
C THR A 306 15.48 28.45 -13.20
N GLY A 307 14.25 28.34 -13.74
CA GLY A 307 13.68 29.29 -14.69
C GLY A 307 14.25 29.21 -16.12
N THR A 308 15.09 28.21 -16.43
CA THR A 308 15.56 27.94 -17.80
C THR A 308 14.43 27.32 -18.63
N THR A 309 14.22 27.83 -19.84
CA THR A 309 13.28 27.25 -20.81
C THR A 309 13.79 25.89 -21.30
N VAL A 310 12.95 24.88 -21.14
CA VAL A 310 13.17 23.49 -21.62
C VAL A 310 12.50 23.29 -22.98
N VAL A 311 11.29 23.84 -23.15
CA VAL A 311 10.54 23.80 -24.42
C VAL A 311 10.07 25.22 -24.76
N GLU A 312 10.49 25.73 -25.92
CA GLU A 312 10.09 27.07 -26.40
C GLU A 312 8.58 27.16 -26.73
N PRO A 313 7.98 28.38 -26.75
CA PRO A 313 6.54 28.59 -26.94
C PRO A 313 5.95 27.85 -28.16
N SER A 314 5.24 26.74 -27.89
CA SER A 314 4.82 25.79 -28.93
C SER A 314 3.36 25.37 -28.84
N PHE A 315 2.74 25.46 -27.66
CA PHE A 315 1.43 24.85 -27.37
C PHE A 315 0.37 25.91 -27.07
N LEU A 316 -0.83 25.75 -27.61
CA LEU A 316 -1.97 26.65 -27.38
C LEU A 316 -2.59 26.44 -25.99
N ALA A 317 -2.49 25.21 -25.46
CA ALA A 317 -2.90 24.86 -24.10
C ALA A 317 -1.96 23.80 -23.54
N ALA A 318 -1.77 23.81 -22.22
CA ALA A 318 -1.01 22.81 -21.48
C ALA A 318 -1.63 22.56 -20.11
N ARG A 319 -1.58 21.30 -19.66
CA ARG A 319 -1.89 20.89 -18.28
C ARG A 319 -0.59 20.45 -17.58
N PRO A 320 -0.49 20.54 -16.24
CA PRO A 320 0.71 20.17 -15.51
C PRO A 320 1.19 18.74 -15.81
N PHE A 321 2.49 18.51 -15.63
CA PHE A 321 3.06 17.17 -15.61
C PHE A 321 2.44 16.32 -14.49
N SER A 322 2.20 15.05 -14.80
CA SER A 322 1.68 14.04 -13.90
C SER A 322 2.13 12.69 -14.40
N ASP A 323 2.79 11.90 -13.56
CA ASP A 323 3.37 10.60 -13.90
C ASP A 323 4.30 10.68 -15.13
N GLY A 324 5.16 11.71 -15.16
CA GLY A 324 6.16 11.93 -16.21
C GLY A 324 5.65 12.41 -17.56
N LEU A 325 4.35 12.72 -17.71
CA LEU A 325 3.75 13.21 -18.97
C LEU A 325 2.87 14.43 -18.74
N ALA A 326 2.76 15.30 -19.74
CA ALA A 326 1.87 16.45 -19.75
C ALA A 326 0.93 16.46 -20.96
N TRP A 327 -0.34 16.79 -20.72
CA TRP A 327 -1.32 16.97 -21.79
C TRP A 327 -1.21 18.38 -22.39
N VAL A 328 -1.06 18.46 -23.71
CA VAL A 328 -0.92 19.71 -24.45
C VAL A 328 -1.81 19.73 -25.70
N VAL A 329 -2.09 20.92 -26.22
CA VAL A 329 -2.70 21.14 -27.54
C VAL A 329 -1.71 21.93 -28.38
N ARG A 330 -1.33 21.40 -29.54
CA ARG A 330 -0.50 22.13 -30.52
C ARG A 330 -1.39 22.70 -31.62
N ASP A 331 -0.95 23.81 -32.21
CA ASP A 331 -1.60 24.40 -33.37
C ASP A 331 -1.71 23.38 -34.53
N GLY A 332 -2.83 23.41 -35.26
CA GLY A 332 -3.18 22.42 -36.27
C GLY A 332 -3.53 21.01 -35.78
N THR A 333 -3.55 20.72 -34.47
CA THR A 333 -3.90 19.38 -33.95
C THR A 333 -5.38 19.25 -33.55
N ALA A 334 -5.97 18.08 -33.78
CA ALA A 334 -7.38 17.80 -33.54
C ALA A 334 -7.71 17.45 -32.07
N GLY A 335 -7.10 18.16 -31.10
CA GLY A 335 -7.33 18.00 -29.67
C GLY A 335 -6.05 17.72 -28.87
N TRP A 336 -6.22 17.16 -27.68
CA TRP A 336 -5.13 16.86 -26.75
C TRP A 336 -4.21 15.74 -27.25
N GLN A 337 -2.91 15.91 -26.98
CA GLN A 337 -1.82 14.95 -27.12
C GLN A 337 -0.98 14.97 -25.84
N ALA A 338 -0.23 13.91 -25.53
CA ALA A 338 0.69 13.93 -24.39
C ALA A 338 2.15 14.05 -24.84
N VAL A 339 2.91 14.86 -24.12
CA VAL A 339 4.35 15.04 -24.30
C VAL A 339 5.12 14.65 -23.04
N ASP A 340 6.37 14.28 -23.22
CA ASP A 340 7.34 14.03 -22.17
C ASP A 340 8.08 15.35 -21.75
N PRO A 341 9.04 15.29 -20.81
CA PRO A 341 9.83 16.45 -20.40
C PRO A 341 10.66 17.15 -21.49
N THR A 342 10.98 16.50 -22.61
CA THR A 342 11.69 17.15 -23.75
C THR A 342 10.71 17.83 -24.70
N GLY A 343 9.40 17.60 -24.54
CA GLY A 343 8.36 18.13 -25.41
C GLY A 343 8.05 17.23 -26.61
N ASP A 344 8.62 16.02 -26.64
CA ASP A 344 8.40 15.02 -27.67
C ASP A 344 7.05 14.32 -27.45
N VAL A 345 6.36 13.99 -28.55
CA VAL A 345 4.99 13.46 -28.50
C VAL A 345 5.02 11.96 -28.23
N VAL A 346 4.59 11.58 -27.03
CA VAL A 346 4.46 10.18 -26.60
C VAL A 346 3.07 9.64 -26.93
N VAL A 347 2.01 10.43 -26.68
CA VAL A 347 0.63 10.05 -27.02
C VAL A 347 0.14 10.95 -28.15
N PRO A 348 -0.14 10.40 -29.36
CA PRO A 348 -0.58 11.19 -30.51
C PRO A 348 -1.88 11.98 -30.27
N PRO A 349 -2.07 13.11 -30.99
CA PRO A 349 -3.27 13.94 -30.87
C PRO A 349 -4.55 13.22 -31.29
N GLY A 350 -5.68 13.82 -30.90
CA GLY A 350 -7.02 13.39 -31.31
C GLY A 350 -7.98 13.10 -30.16
N PHE A 351 -7.67 13.52 -28.93
CA PHE A 351 -8.57 13.41 -27.79
C PHE A 351 -9.29 14.73 -27.51
N ALA A 352 -10.62 14.68 -27.40
CA ALA A 352 -11.47 15.85 -27.16
C ALA A 352 -11.43 16.31 -25.68
N ASP A 353 -11.19 15.38 -24.75
CA ASP A 353 -10.88 15.69 -23.34
C ASP A 353 -10.02 14.56 -22.74
N VAL A 354 -9.34 14.87 -21.65
CA VAL A 354 -8.34 14.02 -20.98
C VAL A 354 -8.40 14.22 -19.46
N ARG A 355 -7.78 13.30 -18.71
CA ARG A 355 -7.49 13.41 -17.27
C ARG A 355 -5.98 13.23 -17.03
N PRO A 356 -5.41 13.74 -15.93
CA PRO A 356 -4.00 13.54 -15.62
C PRO A 356 -3.63 12.05 -15.60
N PHE A 357 -2.39 11.70 -15.94
CA PHE A 357 -1.90 10.34 -15.76
C PHE A 357 -1.74 10.05 -14.26
N GLN A 358 -2.24 8.89 -13.83
CA GLN A 358 -2.17 8.40 -12.46
C GLN A 358 -1.86 6.91 -12.47
N ARG A 359 -0.71 6.52 -11.90
CA ARG A 359 -0.27 5.12 -11.76
C ARG A 359 -0.26 4.37 -13.11
N GLY A 360 0.32 4.99 -14.13
CA GLY A 360 0.59 4.43 -15.45
C GLY A 360 -0.49 4.67 -16.52
N VAL A 361 -1.65 5.23 -16.17
CA VAL A 361 -2.80 5.37 -17.08
C VAL A 361 -3.49 6.74 -16.96
N ALA A 362 -4.11 7.19 -18.05
CA ALA A 362 -4.97 8.38 -18.08
C ALA A 362 -6.31 8.07 -18.75
N ALA A 363 -7.40 8.60 -18.19
CA ALA A 363 -8.72 8.57 -18.85
C ALA A 363 -8.76 9.62 -19.97
N VAL A 364 -9.28 9.22 -21.14
CA VAL A 364 -9.29 10.04 -22.37
C VAL A 364 -10.61 9.89 -23.10
N ARG A 365 -11.04 10.93 -23.83
CA ARG A 365 -12.30 10.94 -24.57
C ARG A 365 -12.08 11.23 -26.06
N ARG A 366 -12.68 10.42 -26.92
CA ARG A 366 -12.89 10.73 -28.35
C ARG A 366 -14.40 10.81 -28.60
N GLU A 367 -14.96 9.80 -29.23
CA GLU A 367 -16.41 9.59 -29.37
C GLU A 367 -17.03 9.19 -28.01
N GLY A 368 -16.42 8.24 -27.31
CA GLY A 368 -16.67 7.93 -25.91
C GLY A 368 -15.43 8.09 -25.03
N TRP A 369 -15.60 7.88 -23.73
CA TRP A 369 -14.51 7.70 -22.77
C TRP A 369 -13.82 6.35 -22.93
N GLY A 370 -12.52 6.34 -22.68
CA GLY A 370 -11.62 5.20 -22.62
C GLY A 370 -10.37 5.61 -21.84
N ALA A 371 -9.27 4.88 -22.02
CA ALA A 371 -8.03 5.14 -21.30
C ALA A 371 -6.80 4.74 -22.12
N VAL A 372 -5.70 5.44 -21.87
CA VAL A 372 -4.40 5.25 -22.51
C VAL A 372 -3.32 4.99 -21.45
N ASP A 373 -2.32 4.16 -21.77
CA ASP A 373 -1.12 3.99 -20.95
C ASP A 373 -0.07 5.10 -21.20
N ARG A 374 1.00 5.11 -20.40
CA ARG A 374 2.14 6.03 -20.56
C ARG A 374 2.93 5.86 -21.87
N ALA A 375 2.69 4.82 -22.67
CA ALA A 375 3.33 4.59 -23.96
C ALA A 375 2.41 4.93 -25.15
N GLY A 376 1.19 5.41 -24.90
CA GLY A 376 0.22 5.79 -25.94
C GLY A 376 -0.71 4.67 -26.42
N HIS A 377 -0.65 3.48 -25.83
CA HIS A 377 -1.57 2.38 -26.16
C HIS A 377 -2.93 2.60 -25.51
N LEU A 378 -4.00 2.43 -26.29
CA LEU A 378 -5.36 2.55 -25.81
C LEU A 378 -5.78 1.27 -25.05
N VAL A 379 -5.51 1.24 -23.74
CA VAL A 379 -5.85 0.12 -22.84
C VAL A 379 -7.36 -0.05 -22.63
N VAL A 380 -8.13 1.05 -22.57
CA VAL A 380 -9.61 0.98 -22.55
C VAL A 380 -10.16 1.67 -23.81
N PRO A 381 -10.95 0.98 -24.66
CA PRO A 381 -11.47 1.57 -25.89
C PRO A 381 -12.39 2.76 -25.62
N THR A 382 -12.31 3.81 -26.44
CA THR A 382 -13.07 5.07 -26.32
C THR A 382 -14.54 4.94 -26.73
N ARG A 383 -15.30 4.10 -26.00
CA ARG A 383 -16.70 3.73 -26.32
C ARG A 383 -17.69 3.93 -25.17
N TYR A 384 -17.22 4.30 -23.98
CA TYR A 384 -18.04 4.41 -22.77
C TYR A 384 -18.66 5.81 -22.65
N HIS A 385 -19.90 5.93 -22.17
CA HIS A 385 -20.53 7.24 -21.96
C HIS A 385 -19.96 7.97 -20.74
N SER A 386 -19.46 7.22 -19.77
CA SER A 386 -18.81 7.71 -18.56
C SER A 386 -17.67 6.77 -18.15
N LEU A 387 -16.61 7.36 -17.59
CA LEU A 387 -15.50 6.68 -16.92
C LEU A 387 -15.19 7.47 -15.64
N ARG A 388 -16.17 7.50 -14.75
CA ARG A 388 -16.14 8.19 -13.45
C ARG A 388 -16.50 7.22 -12.36
N THR A 389 -15.60 7.05 -11.40
CA THR A 389 -15.63 5.98 -10.42
C THR A 389 -16.21 6.46 -9.11
N GLU A 390 -17.35 5.91 -8.72
CA GLU A 390 -18.02 6.19 -7.46
C GLU A 390 -17.51 5.25 -6.36
N LEU A 391 -17.14 5.80 -5.21
CA LEU A 391 -16.68 5.07 -4.02
C LEU A 391 -17.80 4.91 -2.99
N ALA A 392 -17.70 3.90 -2.13
CA ALA A 392 -18.76 3.55 -1.18
C ALA A 392 -19.04 4.62 -0.11
N ASP A 393 -18.11 5.53 0.14
CA ASP A 393 -18.30 6.71 1.00
C ASP A 393 -18.97 7.90 0.28
N GLY A 394 -19.31 7.75 -1.02
CA GLY A 394 -19.95 8.78 -1.83
C GLY A 394 -19.00 9.75 -2.54
N ARG A 395 -17.67 9.60 -2.38
CA ARG A 395 -16.69 10.36 -3.17
C ARG A 395 -16.54 9.75 -4.56
N TYR A 396 -15.93 10.51 -5.47
CA TYR A 396 -15.71 10.06 -6.85
C TYR A 396 -14.29 10.36 -7.34
N VAL A 397 -13.80 9.49 -8.22
CA VAL A 397 -12.51 9.61 -8.91
C VAL A 397 -12.78 9.72 -10.42
N GLU A 398 -12.19 10.74 -11.05
CA GLU A 398 -12.23 10.96 -12.50
C GLU A 398 -11.18 10.05 -13.17
N GLY A 399 -11.56 8.80 -13.44
CA GLY A 399 -10.65 7.78 -13.98
C GLY A 399 -10.61 6.52 -13.14
N PHE A 400 -9.39 6.00 -12.95
CA PHE A 400 -9.12 4.80 -12.15
C PHE A 400 -8.86 5.17 -10.69
N THR A 401 -9.28 4.29 -9.80
CA THR A 401 -8.90 4.29 -8.38
C THR A 401 -7.39 4.07 -8.16
N ASP A 402 -6.93 4.28 -6.93
CA ASP A 402 -5.60 3.86 -6.48
C ASP A 402 -5.38 2.36 -6.72
N GLU A 403 -6.41 1.53 -6.53
CA GLU A 403 -6.39 0.09 -6.86
C GLU A 403 -6.27 -0.20 -8.36
N GLY A 404 -6.64 0.75 -9.21
CA GLY A 404 -6.58 0.60 -10.67
C GLY A 404 -7.86 0.10 -11.30
N LEU A 405 -9.01 0.40 -10.69
CA LEU A 405 -10.32 0.06 -11.19
C LEU A 405 -11.07 1.31 -11.63
N ALA A 406 -11.80 1.24 -12.74
CA ALA A 406 -12.67 2.30 -13.21
C ALA A 406 -14.11 1.80 -13.38
N VAL A 407 -15.08 2.58 -12.90
CA VAL A 407 -16.49 2.35 -13.22
C VAL A 407 -16.77 2.93 -14.61
N VAL A 408 -17.32 2.09 -15.47
CA VAL A 408 -17.62 2.41 -16.86
C VAL A 408 -19.10 2.28 -17.15
N GLU A 409 -19.66 3.15 -17.99
CA GLU A 409 -21.08 3.15 -18.34
C GLU A 409 -21.32 2.99 -19.85
N VAL A 410 -22.25 2.11 -20.23
CA VAL A 410 -22.79 1.96 -21.60
C VAL A 410 -24.30 1.76 -21.50
N GLY A 411 -25.09 2.51 -22.27
CA GLY A 411 -26.55 2.33 -22.32
C GLY A 411 -27.27 2.41 -20.96
N GLY A 412 -26.79 3.24 -20.03
CA GLY A 412 -27.33 3.35 -18.67
C GLY A 412 -27.05 2.13 -17.78
N ARG A 413 -26.11 1.25 -18.16
CA ARG A 413 -25.61 0.16 -17.32
C ARG A 413 -24.14 0.39 -16.99
N ARG A 414 -23.81 0.19 -15.71
CA ARG A 414 -22.47 0.32 -15.15
C ARG A 414 -21.79 -1.04 -14.98
N GLY A 415 -20.48 -1.05 -15.18
CA GLY A 415 -19.56 -2.16 -14.98
C GLY A 415 -18.21 -1.66 -14.44
N VAL A 416 -17.23 -2.56 -14.29
CA VAL A 416 -15.88 -2.26 -13.82
C VAL A 416 -14.85 -2.78 -14.81
N VAL A 417 -13.84 -1.96 -15.12
CA VAL A 417 -12.62 -2.37 -15.82
C VAL A 417 -11.39 -2.11 -14.95
N ASP A 418 -10.31 -2.87 -15.17
CA ASP A 418 -8.99 -2.57 -14.59
C ASP A 418 -8.11 -1.71 -15.51
N ARG A 419 -6.91 -1.32 -15.06
CA ARG A 419 -5.94 -0.53 -15.85
C ARG A 419 -5.51 -1.15 -17.17
N SER A 420 -5.59 -2.49 -17.32
CA SER A 420 -5.31 -3.17 -18.59
C SER A 420 -6.50 -3.13 -19.56
N GLY A 421 -7.67 -2.69 -19.07
CA GLY A 421 -8.95 -2.69 -19.76
C GLY A 421 -9.69 -4.02 -19.73
N ALA A 422 -9.23 -4.98 -18.92
CA ALA A 422 -9.99 -6.20 -18.67
C ALA A 422 -11.28 -5.86 -17.91
N VAL A 423 -12.40 -6.43 -18.36
CA VAL A 423 -13.71 -6.22 -17.75
C VAL A 423 -13.83 -7.13 -16.53
N VAL A 424 -13.76 -6.54 -15.34
CA VAL A 424 -13.92 -7.24 -14.05
C VAL A 424 -15.40 -7.48 -13.74
N VAL A 425 -16.25 -6.48 -14.03
CA VAL A 425 -17.71 -6.60 -13.92
C VAL A 425 -18.34 -6.10 -15.23
N PRO A 426 -19.09 -6.93 -15.97
CA PRO A 426 -19.77 -6.50 -17.19
C PRO A 426 -20.73 -5.31 -16.95
N PRO A 427 -20.87 -4.37 -17.91
CA PRO A 427 -21.87 -3.30 -17.82
C PRO A 427 -23.32 -3.81 -17.83
N ALA A 428 -23.80 -4.23 -16.66
CA ALA A 428 -25.10 -4.88 -16.47
C ALA A 428 -25.96 -4.23 -15.36
N HIS A 429 -25.37 -3.43 -14.47
CA HIS A 429 -26.02 -2.94 -13.26
C HIS A 429 -26.52 -1.50 -13.42
N PRO A 430 -27.73 -1.11 -12.98
CA PRO A 430 -28.18 0.29 -13.07
C PRO A 430 -27.31 1.25 -12.24
N ALA A 431 -26.86 0.80 -11.07
CA ALA A 431 -25.85 1.47 -10.26
C ALA A 431 -24.76 0.47 -9.84
N LEU A 432 -23.53 0.98 -9.74
CA LEU A 432 -22.35 0.25 -9.30
C LEU A 432 -21.42 1.23 -8.58
N VAL A 433 -20.88 0.79 -7.45
CA VAL A 433 -20.00 1.56 -6.56
C VAL A 433 -18.86 0.65 -6.07
N ILE A 434 -17.63 1.18 -5.97
CA ILE A 434 -16.49 0.41 -5.49
C ILE A 434 -16.40 0.52 -3.96
N HIS A 435 -16.42 -0.64 -3.28
CA HIS A 435 -16.11 -0.80 -1.87
C HIS A 435 -14.67 -1.37 -1.73
N PRO A 436 -13.94 -1.09 -0.63
CA PRO A 436 -12.57 -1.60 -0.43
C PRO A 436 -12.38 -3.12 -0.52
N VAL A 437 -13.47 -3.90 -0.49
CA VAL A 437 -13.46 -5.38 -0.51
C VAL A 437 -14.46 -6.02 -1.48
N ALA A 438 -15.29 -5.23 -2.15
CA ALA A 438 -16.44 -5.70 -2.93
C ALA A 438 -16.87 -4.67 -3.99
N PHE A 439 -17.74 -5.07 -4.91
CA PHE A 439 -18.47 -4.14 -5.77
C PHE A 439 -19.93 -4.11 -5.34
N LEU A 440 -20.40 -2.96 -4.87
CA LEU A 440 -21.79 -2.78 -4.49
C LEU A 440 -22.59 -2.49 -5.75
N VAL A 441 -23.62 -3.29 -6.01
CA VAL A 441 -24.39 -3.25 -7.25
C VAL A 441 -25.89 -3.22 -6.96
N THR A 442 -26.65 -2.55 -7.82
CA THR A 442 -28.11 -2.67 -7.78
C THR A 442 -28.61 -3.69 -8.80
N ALA A 443 -29.72 -4.33 -8.46
CA ALA A 443 -30.54 -5.09 -9.41
C ALA A 443 -31.64 -4.19 -10.02
N GLY A 444 -32.36 -4.72 -11.03
CA GLY A 444 -33.43 -3.99 -11.72
C GLY A 444 -34.63 -3.60 -10.85
N ASN A 445 -34.72 -4.15 -9.64
CA ASN A 445 -35.72 -3.80 -8.61
C ASN A 445 -35.27 -2.66 -7.68
N GLY A 446 -34.08 -2.08 -7.89
CA GLY A 446 -33.50 -1.02 -7.06
C GLY A 446 -32.86 -1.50 -5.74
N ARG A 447 -32.89 -2.79 -5.42
CA ARG A 447 -32.23 -3.35 -4.23
C ARG A 447 -30.71 -3.49 -4.45
N TRP A 448 -29.96 -3.35 -3.37
CA TRP A 448 -28.51 -3.46 -3.33
C TRP A 448 -28.06 -4.88 -2.94
N GLY A 449 -27.00 -5.35 -3.60
CA GLY A 449 -26.25 -6.56 -3.26
C GLY A 449 -24.77 -6.36 -3.60
N ALA A 450 -23.94 -7.38 -3.38
CA ALA A 450 -22.49 -7.29 -3.54
C ALA A 450 -21.92 -8.37 -4.46
N LEU A 451 -20.90 -7.99 -5.23
CA LEU A 451 -20.00 -8.91 -5.91
C LEU A 451 -18.63 -8.91 -5.19
N ASP A 452 -17.94 -10.04 -5.22
CA ASP A 452 -16.54 -10.14 -4.79
C ASP A 452 -15.62 -9.32 -5.71
N ARG A 453 -14.34 -9.20 -5.32
CA ARG A 453 -13.31 -8.50 -6.10
C ARG A 453 -12.97 -9.13 -7.46
N ARG A 454 -13.62 -10.25 -7.83
CA ARG A 454 -13.51 -10.96 -9.11
C ARG A 454 -14.83 -10.90 -9.91
N GLY A 455 -15.81 -10.09 -9.47
CA GLY A 455 -17.11 -9.92 -10.12
C GLY A 455 -18.10 -11.07 -9.91
N ARG A 456 -17.86 -11.96 -8.94
CA ARG A 456 -18.74 -13.10 -8.61
C ARG A 456 -19.76 -12.69 -7.55
N PRO A 457 -20.97 -13.25 -7.51
CA PRO A 457 -21.94 -12.98 -6.44
C PRO A 457 -21.35 -13.23 -5.05
N LEU A 458 -21.54 -12.28 -4.13
CA LEU A 458 -21.13 -12.37 -2.73
C LEU A 458 -22.35 -12.21 -1.79
N ILE A 459 -23.19 -11.21 -2.05
CA ILE A 459 -24.45 -10.96 -1.32
C ILE A 459 -25.55 -10.71 -2.37
N ASP A 460 -26.69 -11.40 -2.24
CA ASP A 460 -27.82 -11.23 -3.14
C ASP A 460 -28.45 -9.82 -3.04
N PRO A 461 -29.07 -9.29 -4.10
CA PRO A 461 -29.62 -7.94 -4.11
C PRO A 461 -30.93 -7.82 -3.31
N VAL A 462 -30.80 -7.81 -1.99
CA VAL A 462 -31.90 -7.81 -1.02
C VAL A 462 -32.01 -6.51 -0.21
N HIS A 463 -30.94 -5.72 -0.07
CA HIS A 463 -30.92 -4.53 0.80
C HIS A 463 -31.66 -3.35 0.17
N HIS A 464 -32.26 -2.50 1.00
CA HIS A 464 -32.96 -1.30 0.56
C HIS A 464 -32.02 -0.10 0.41
N SER A 465 -30.96 -0.04 1.20
CA SER A 465 -29.95 1.02 1.14
C SER A 465 -28.51 0.50 0.99
N ARG A 466 -27.61 1.38 0.54
CA ARG A 466 -26.17 1.11 0.50
C ARG A 466 -25.59 0.92 1.90
N ALA A 467 -26.15 1.59 2.91
CA ALA A 467 -25.66 1.54 4.28
C ALA A 467 -25.86 0.16 4.92
N GLU A 468 -27.07 -0.40 4.80
CA GLU A 468 -27.37 -1.78 5.26
C GLU A 468 -26.40 -2.82 4.68
N LEU A 469 -26.09 -2.70 3.38
CA LEU A 469 -25.18 -3.63 2.71
C LEU A 469 -23.72 -3.47 3.16
N VAL A 470 -23.26 -2.23 3.41
CA VAL A 470 -21.90 -1.98 3.94
C VAL A 470 -21.77 -2.57 5.35
N GLU A 471 -22.79 -2.40 6.20
CA GLU A 471 -22.80 -2.97 7.55
C GLU A 471 -22.71 -4.51 7.55
N GLU A 472 -23.45 -5.20 6.67
CA GLU A 472 -23.31 -6.66 6.51
C GLU A 472 -21.91 -7.06 6.00
N ILE A 473 -21.36 -6.32 5.03
CA ILE A 473 -20.00 -6.58 4.51
C ILE A 473 -18.96 -6.42 5.60
N ASP A 474 -19.04 -5.37 6.43
CA ASP A 474 -18.08 -5.14 7.50
C ASP A 474 -18.19 -6.22 8.60
N GLN A 475 -19.42 -6.66 8.95
CA GLN A 475 -19.62 -7.81 9.83
C GLN A 475 -18.92 -9.08 9.29
N LEU A 476 -19.10 -9.40 8.00
CA LEU A 476 -18.46 -10.54 7.33
C LEU A 476 -16.92 -10.46 7.24
N LEU A 477 -16.32 -9.32 7.57
CA LEU A 477 -14.87 -9.07 7.49
C LEU A 477 -14.19 -8.89 8.84
N THR A 478 -14.95 -8.98 9.93
CA THR A 478 -14.47 -8.67 11.29
C THR A 478 -13.40 -9.66 11.78
N ASP A 479 -13.36 -10.88 11.22
CA ASP A 479 -12.44 -12.00 11.52
C ASP A 479 -10.96 -11.76 11.16
N ALA A 480 -10.56 -10.52 10.88
CA ALA A 480 -9.18 -10.16 10.58
C ALA A 480 -8.69 -9.01 11.48
N THR A 481 -8.41 -9.33 12.74
CA THR A 481 -7.48 -8.59 13.62
C THR A 481 -6.06 -9.14 13.48
N PRO A 482 -5.27 -8.71 12.47
CA PRO A 482 -3.83 -8.81 12.61
C PRO A 482 -3.38 -7.80 13.69
N VAL A 483 -2.44 -8.21 14.55
CA VAL A 483 -1.49 -7.26 15.13
C VAL A 483 -0.83 -6.52 13.97
N LEU A 484 -1.05 -5.22 13.86
CA LEU A 484 -0.47 -4.39 12.78
C LEU A 484 0.97 -4.02 13.13
#